data_AF-A0A961IX86-F1
#
_entry.id   AF-A0A961IX86-F1
#
_cell.length_a   1.000
_cell.length_b   1.000
_cell.length_c   1.000
_cell.angle_alpha   90.00
_cell.angle_beta   90.00
_cell.angle_gamma   90.00
#
_symmetry.space_group_name_H-M   'P 1'
#
loop_
_entity.id
_entity.type
_entity.pdbx_description
1 polymer ?
#
loop_
_entity_poly.entity_id
_entity_poly.type
_entity_poly.pdbx_seq_one_letter_code
_entity_poly.pdbx_strand_id
1 'polypeptide(L)' 'GSEEFENKRVQLKDLILGAKIAENATLEEWKERPSQVEVARADLVAGVRKILAAYEDAPNA' A
#
# COMPACT_ATOMS: atom_id res chain seq x y z
N GLY A 1 14.80 -6.94 7.19
CA GLY A 1 15.62 -8.13 7.50
C GLY A 1 15.22 -8.73 8.83
N SER A 2 16.03 -8.54 9.87
CA SER A 2 15.83 -9.18 11.19
C SER A 2 14.61 -8.64 11.97
N GLU A 3 14.37 -7.32 11.93
CA GLU A 3 13.21 -6.70 12.61
C GLU A 3 11.84 -7.06 12.03
N GLU A 4 11.73 -7.38 10.73
CA GLU A 4 10.46 -7.79 10.10
C GLU A 4 10.00 -9.17 10.60
N PHE A 5 10.97 -10.07 10.87
CA PHE A 5 10.69 -11.42 11.34
C PHE A 5 10.34 -11.42 12.84
N GLU A 6 11.00 -10.58 13.64
CA GLU A 6 10.75 -10.45 15.07
C GLU A 6 9.48 -9.65 15.41
N ASN A 7 9.19 -8.57 14.67
CA ASN A 7 8.00 -7.74 14.92
C ASN A 7 6.74 -8.23 14.19
N LYS A 8 6.84 -9.27 13.36
CA LYS A 8 5.74 -9.78 12.51
C LYS A 8 5.08 -8.65 11.72
N ARG A 9 5.85 -7.72 11.16
CA ARG A 9 5.34 -6.58 10.38
C ARG A 9 5.83 -6.69 8.95
N VAL A 10 4.97 -6.33 8.00
CA VAL A 10 5.24 -6.40 6.56
C VAL A 10 4.81 -5.09 5.92
N GLN A 11 5.58 -4.64 4.94
CA GLN A 11 5.26 -3.45 4.16
C GLN A 11 4.39 -3.84 2.96
N LEU A 12 3.20 -3.27 2.86
CA LEU A 12 2.37 -3.31 1.66
C LEU A 12 2.58 -2.04 0.88
N LYS A 13 2.80 -2.19 -0.43
CA LYS A 13 2.91 -1.10 -1.39
C LYS A 13 1.74 -1.16 -2.36
N ASP A 14 0.96 -0.10 -2.40
CA ASP A 14 -0.10 0.11 -3.39
C ASP A 14 0.50 0.76 -4.63
N LEU A 15 0.73 -0.06 -5.67
CA LEU A 15 1.28 0.41 -6.94
C LEU A 15 0.28 1.21 -7.78
N ILE A 16 -1.03 0.98 -7.59
CA ILE A 16 -2.09 1.70 -8.32
C ILE A 16 -2.18 3.13 -7.79
N LEU A 17 -2.20 3.29 -6.46
CA LEU A 17 -2.14 4.60 -5.82
C LEU A 17 -0.82 5.31 -6.16
N GLY A 18 0.30 4.57 -6.12
CA GLY A 18 1.61 5.09 -6.50
C GLY A 18 1.64 5.66 -7.92
N ALA A 19 1.01 4.98 -8.88
CA ALA A 19 0.90 5.47 -10.25
C ALA A 19 0.04 6.74 -10.35
N LYS A 20 -1.14 6.76 -9.70
CA LYS A 20 -2.04 7.93 -9.70
C LYS A 20 -1.41 9.18 -9.06
N ILE A 21 -0.68 8.99 -7.97
CA ILE A 21 0.09 10.04 -7.30
C ILE A 21 1.21 10.50 -8.25
N ALA A 22 1.91 9.59 -8.92
CA ALA A 22 2.96 9.97 -9.87
C ALA A 22 2.47 10.84 -11.04
N GLU A 23 1.22 10.69 -11.46
CA GLU A 23 0.64 11.52 -12.52
C GLU A 23 0.36 12.97 -12.09
N ASN A 24 0.11 13.24 -10.80
CA ASN A 24 -0.39 14.55 -10.35
C ASN A 24 0.38 15.18 -9.17
N ALA A 25 1.24 14.44 -8.47
CA ALA A 25 1.75 14.87 -7.18
C ALA A 25 2.95 15.80 -7.27
N THR A 26 2.89 16.83 -6.44
CA THR A 26 4.03 17.70 -6.13
C THR A 26 5.01 17.00 -5.19
N LEU A 27 6.26 17.47 -5.14
CA LEU A 27 7.36 16.85 -4.38
C LEU A 27 7.06 16.73 -2.87
N GLU A 28 6.15 17.57 -2.35
CA GLU A 28 5.71 17.56 -0.96
C GLU A 28 4.73 16.40 -0.65
N GLU A 29 3.80 16.09 -1.55
CA GLU A 29 2.84 14.98 -1.39
C GLU A 29 3.50 13.60 -1.48
N TRP A 30 4.59 13.48 -2.24
CA TRP A 30 5.41 12.27 -2.30
C TRP A 30 6.12 11.95 -0.98
N LYS A 31 6.34 12.94 -0.12
CA LYS A 31 7.12 12.80 1.11
C LYS A 31 6.41 11.96 2.16
N GLU A 32 5.08 11.99 2.17
CA GLU A 32 4.25 11.23 3.10
C GLU A 32 4.09 9.76 2.72
N ARG A 33 4.53 9.36 1.50
CA ARG A 33 4.46 7.98 0.98
C ARG A 33 3.13 7.28 1.30
N PRO A 34 1.98 7.90 1.00
CA PRO A 34 0.67 7.35 1.39
C PRO A 34 0.36 5.99 0.72
N SER A 35 1.09 5.63 -0.33
CA SER A 35 1.01 4.33 -1.00
C SER A 35 1.74 3.19 -0.27
N GLN A 36 2.46 3.47 0.82
CA GLN A 36 3.18 2.46 1.58
C GLN A 36 2.62 2.38 3.01
N VAL A 37 2.03 1.24 3.34
CA VAL A 37 1.48 0.96 4.67
C VAL A 37 2.20 -0.21 5.31
N GLU A 38 2.47 -0.12 6.62
CA GLU A 38 3.01 -1.23 7.39
C GLU A 38 1.87 -1.91 8.15
N VAL A 39 1.71 -3.22 7.94
CA VAL A 39 0.68 -4.03 8.61
C VAL A 39 1.32 -5.21 9.29
N ALA A 40 0.62 -5.83 10.26
CA ALA A 40 1.10 -7.09 10.79
C ALA A 40 1.04 -8.18 9.72
N ARG A 41 1.99 -9.11 9.73
CA ARG A 41 2.09 -10.23 8.80
C ARG A 41 0.82 -11.09 8.80
N ALA A 42 0.16 -11.21 9.95
CA ALA A 42 -1.12 -11.90 10.06
C ALA A 42 -2.23 -11.20 9.27
N ASP A 43 -2.16 -9.88 9.17
CA ASP A 43 -3.13 -9.03 8.47
C ASP A 43 -2.76 -8.78 7.01
N LEU A 44 -1.68 -9.37 6.50
CA LEU A 44 -1.23 -9.19 5.11
C LEU A 44 -2.36 -9.42 4.11
N VAL A 45 -3.06 -10.56 4.23
CA VAL A 45 -4.16 -10.92 3.31
C VAL A 45 -5.33 -9.96 3.45
N ALA A 46 -5.67 -9.54 4.67
CA ALA A 46 -6.74 -8.58 4.92
C ALA A 46 -6.40 -7.19 4.36
N GLY A 47 -5.15 -6.75 4.52
CA GLY A 47 -4.62 -5.51 3.96
C GLY A 47 -4.67 -5.51 2.43
N VAL A 48 -4.19 -6.59 1.78
CA VAL A 48 -4.25 -6.73 0.32
C VAL A 48 -5.71 -6.72 -0.17
N ARG A 49 -6.61 -7.46 0.49
CA ARG A 49 -8.04 -7.46 0.14
C ARG A 49 -8.68 -6.08 0.29
N LYS A 50 -8.31 -5.31 1.32
CA LYS A 50 -8.82 -3.94 1.51
C LYS A 50 -8.35 -3.01 0.39
N ILE A 51 -7.09 -3.12 -0.03
CA ILE A 51 -6.55 -2.37 -1.17
C ILE A 51 -7.29 -2.76 -2.45
N LEU A 52 -7.40 -4.06 -2.74
CA LEU A 52 -8.13 -4.53 -3.92
C LEU A 52 -9.60 -4.13 -3.90
N ALA A 53 -10.29 -4.23 -2.76
CA ALA A 53 -11.69 -3.79 -2.61
C ALA A 53 -11.87 -2.29 -2.86
N ALA A 54 -10.85 -1.47 -2.59
CA ALA A 54 -10.87 -0.05 -2.94
C ALA A 54 -10.80 0.20 -4.45
N TYR A 55 -10.43 -0.82 -5.24
CA TYR A 55 -10.38 -0.78 -6.70
C TYR A 55 -11.37 -1.76 -7.38
N GLU A 56 -11.97 -2.72 -6.68
CA GLU A 56 -12.97 -3.66 -7.24
C GLU A 56 -14.30 -2.99 -7.59
N ASP A 57 -14.54 -1.74 -7.16
CA ASP A 57 -15.62 -0.90 -7.69
C ASP A 57 -15.27 -0.26 -9.06
N ALA A 58 -13.99 -0.34 -9.49
CA ALA A 58 -13.63 -0.02 -10.86
C ALA A 58 -13.83 -1.29 -11.71
N PRO A 59 -14.78 -1.29 -12.68
CA PRO A 59 -14.93 -2.42 -13.58
C PRO A 59 -13.60 -2.63 -14.31
N ASN A 60 -13.08 -3.86 -14.26
CA ASN A 60 -11.85 -4.33 -14.91
C ASN A 60 -11.41 -3.44 -16.07
N ALA A 61 -10.35 -2.67 -15.85
CA ALA A 61 -9.57 -2.04 -16.92
C ALA A 61 -8.66 -3.07 -17.59
#